data_AF-A0A454AQG2-F1
#
_entry.id   AF-A0A454AQG2-F1
#
_cell.length_a   1.000
_cell.length_b   1.000
_cell.length_c   1.000
_cell.angle_alpha   90.00
_cell.angle_beta   90.00
_cell.angle_gamma   90.00
#
_symmetry.space_group_name_H-M   'P 1'
#
loop_
_entity.id
_entity.type
_entity.pdbx_description
1 polymer ?
#
loop_
_entity_poly.entity_id
_entity_poly.type
_entity_poly.pdbx_seq_one_letter_code
_entity_poly.pdbx_strand_id
1 'polypeptide(L)'
;MTNLPGSALRKFWNPTAFAFEFLTVLFLVFFVFTWMFLSFLSKKNKSKIFLSVGYTIATALAFFLPWAFASIGSKLPVYPMLNPLVVIFQSFLRGFGKTGQVVGDNNLIGSPLWQGMPYIFGAQILGGFAGFALFIGLFYSFKAMFKTNVDYEWLKSFKLSNLFAKEQHSTLGKFSAKEALFITMLIALLPFSAMIDTTNYQLNHFQIKLIELLVVGIIIFISSYFDFFAFHLIFPLIELVVKTALLVKSNNENKNENLKAYLQSLYRFLIVLALTIIIPIIIAFIAIGIKSKTGVIISVS
;
A
#
# COMPACT_ATOMS: atom_id res chain seq x y z
N MET A 1 -6.92 -22.76 14.85
CA MET A 1 -6.88 -22.09 13.53
C MET A 1 -6.40 -20.67 13.76
N THR A 2 -5.42 -20.17 13.01
CA THR A 2 -4.88 -18.81 13.20
C THR A 2 -5.12 -17.98 11.93
N ASN A 3 -5.31 -16.67 12.05
CA ASN A 3 -5.34 -15.73 10.91
C ASN A 3 -3.98 -15.04 10.72
N LEU A 4 -2.90 -15.78 10.98
CA LEU A 4 -1.54 -15.33 10.73
C LEU A 4 -1.27 -15.28 9.22
N PRO A 5 -0.31 -14.47 8.76
CA PRO A 5 -0.01 -14.35 7.33
C PRO A 5 0.28 -15.70 6.65
N GLY A 6 1.06 -16.57 7.32
CA GLY A 6 1.39 -17.89 6.79
C GLY A 6 0.19 -18.84 6.67
N SER A 7 -0.76 -18.78 7.61
CA SER A 7 -1.96 -19.63 7.56
C SER A 7 -3.00 -19.11 6.57
N ALA A 8 -3.10 -17.79 6.40
CA ALA A 8 -3.93 -17.16 5.38
C ALA A 8 -3.46 -17.54 3.96
N LEU A 9 -2.16 -17.47 3.70
CA LEU A 9 -1.57 -17.80 2.40
C LEU A 9 -1.67 -19.29 2.01
N ARG A 10 -1.88 -20.19 2.99
CA ARG A 10 -2.04 -21.65 2.82
C ARG A 10 -3.50 -22.10 2.60
N LYS A 11 -4.45 -21.18 2.48
CA LYS A 11 -5.86 -21.50 2.27
C LYS A 11 -6.34 -20.83 0.99
N PHE A 12 -7.22 -21.49 0.24
CA PHE A 12 -7.86 -20.88 -0.93
C PHE A 12 -8.88 -19.80 -0.54
N TRP A 13 -9.42 -19.85 0.67
CA TRP A 13 -10.36 -18.88 1.17
C TRP A 13 -10.25 -18.73 2.69
N ASN A 14 -10.13 -17.48 3.14
CA ASN A 14 -10.26 -17.10 4.54
C ASN A 14 -11.10 -15.81 4.62
N PRO A 15 -12.39 -15.90 5.02
CA PRO A 15 -13.29 -14.75 5.02
C PRO A 15 -12.86 -13.68 6.02
N THR A 16 -12.28 -14.07 7.15
CA THR A 16 -11.77 -13.12 8.15
C THR A 16 -10.59 -12.34 7.58
N ALA A 17 -9.59 -13.03 7.00
CA ALA A 17 -8.46 -12.35 6.36
C ALA A 17 -8.93 -11.44 5.21
N PHE A 18 -9.85 -11.91 4.37
CA PHE A 18 -10.45 -11.11 3.31
C PHE A 18 -11.09 -9.82 3.85
N ALA A 19 -11.97 -9.93 4.85
CA ALA A 19 -12.69 -8.78 5.40
C ALA A 19 -11.75 -7.73 6.00
N PHE A 20 -10.71 -8.15 6.71
CA PHE A 20 -9.77 -7.21 7.32
C PHE A 20 -8.79 -6.60 6.31
N GLU A 21 -8.34 -7.35 5.28
CA GLU A 21 -7.59 -6.76 4.15
C GLU A 21 -8.42 -5.72 3.40
N PHE A 22 -9.70 -6.02 3.17
CA PHE A 22 -10.65 -5.10 2.57
C PHE A 22 -10.78 -3.82 3.41
N LEU A 23 -11.05 -3.93 4.72
CA LEU A 23 -11.21 -2.78 5.62
C LEU A 23 -9.94 -1.94 5.72
N THR A 24 -8.79 -2.60 5.83
CA THR A 24 -7.50 -1.93 5.88
C THR A 24 -7.25 -1.06 4.65
N VAL A 25 -7.43 -1.60 3.44
CA VAL A 25 -7.18 -0.83 2.21
C VAL A 25 -8.29 0.20 1.96
N LEU A 26 -9.54 -0.10 2.37
CA LEU A 26 -10.63 0.87 2.36
C LEU A 26 -10.27 2.12 3.17
N PHE A 27 -9.85 1.95 4.42
CA PHE A 27 -9.48 3.08 5.26
C PHE A 27 -8.23 3.80 4.73
N LEU A 28 -7.23 3.05 4.28
CA LEU A 28 -6.02 3.64 3.69
C LEU A 28 -6.36 4.58 2.54
N VAL A 29 -7.11 4.09 1.55
CA VAL A 29 -7.47 4.87 0.37
C VAL A 29 -8.37 6.04 0.76
N PHE A 30 -9.40 5.80 1.57
CA PHE A 30 -10.32 6.84 2.02
C PHE A 30 -9.58 7.99 2.73
N PHE A 31 -8.73 7.69 3.70
CA PHE A 31 -8.01 8.72 4.46
C PHE A 31 -6.92 9.42 3.65
N VAL A 32 -6.20 8.71 2.77
CA VAL A 32 -5.19 9.34 1.89
C VAL A 32 -5.84 10.35 0.94
N PHE A 33 -6.94 9.98 0.28
CA PHE A 33 -7.64 10.90 -0.61
C PHE A 33 -8.32 12.04 0.15
N THR A 34 -8.90 11.77 1.32
CA THR A 34 -9.47 12.81 2.19
C THR A 34 -8.38 13.81 2.61
N TRP A 35 -7.21 13.33 3.04
CA TRP A 35 -6.10 14.21 3.39
C TRP A 35 -5.58 15.01 2.20
N MET A 36 -5.47 14.38 1.04
CA MET A 36 -5.10 15.08 -0.18
C MET A 36 -6.09 16.21 -0.48
N PHE A 37 -7.40 15.96 -0.37
CA PHE A 37 -8.42 16.99 -0.53
C PHE A 37 -8.32 18.11 0.53
N LEU A 38 -8.14 17.76 1.81
CA LEU A 38 -7.88 18.72 2.88
C LEU A 38 -6.66 19.60 2.60
N SER A 39 -5.62 19.04 1.98
CA SER A 39 -4.42 19.82 1.61
C SER A 39 -4.73 20.93 0.58
N PHE A 40 -5.68 20.69 -0.34
CA PHE A 40 -6.17 21.74 -1.25
C PHE A 40 -7.01 22.77 -0.48
N LEU A 41 -7.93 22.31 0.39
CA LEU A 41 -8.75 23.20 1.21
C LEU A 41 -7.92 24.14 2.09
N SER A 42 -6.83 23.63 2.67
CA SER A 42 -5.92 24.41 3.52
C SER A 42 -4.81 25.14 2.74
N LYS A 43 -4.80 25.09 1.40
CA LYS A 43 -3.72 25.64 0.54
C LYS A 43 -2.32 25.11 0.91
N LYS A 44 -2.24 23.88 1.45
CA LYS A 44 -1.02 23.17 1.87
C LYS A 44 -0.66 22.00 0.96
N ASN A 45 -1.27 21.91 -0.23
CA ASN A 45 -1.04 20.87 -1.23
C ASN A 45 0.40 20.81 -1.79
N LYS A 46 1.23 21.83 -1.53
CA LYS A 46 2.67 21.81 -1.85
C LYS A 46 3.57 21.57 -0.62
N SER A 47 3.00 21.55 0.59
CA SER A 47 3.76 21.37 1.83
C SER A 47 4.10 19.90 2.03
N LYS A 48 5.39 19.58 1.84
CA LYS A 48 5.94 18.22 2.02
C LYS A 48 5.67 17.67 3.42
N ILE A 49 5.86 18.50 4.45
CA ILE A 49 5.60 18.14 5.85
C ILE A 49 4.11 17.82 6.04
N PHE A 50 3.23 18.71 5.59
CA PHE A 50 1.78 18.54 5.77
C PHE A 50 1.26 17.27 5.09
N LEU A 51 1.69 17.01 3.86
CA LEU A 51 1.30 15.81 3.12
C LEU A 51 1.88 14.55 3.76
N SER A 52 3.15 14.56 4.16
CA SER A 52 3.81 13.39 4.76
C SER A 52 3.20 13.01 6.11
N VAL A 53 2.94 13.99 6.97
CA VAL A 53 2.25 13.78 8.25
C VAL A 53 0.86 13.18 8.02
N GLY A 54 0.11 13.74 7.07
CA GLY A 54 -1.21 13.21 6.72
C GLY A 54 -1.23 11.80 6.21
N TYR A 55 -0.33 11.46 5.28
CA TYR A 55 -0.23 10.11 4.74
C TYR A 55 0.26 9.12 5.80
N THR A 56 1.10 9.55 6.73
CA THR A 56 1.50 8.76 7.89
C THR A 56 0.31 8.51 8.82
N ILE A 57 -0.49 9.54 9.15
CA ILE A 57 -1.71 9.40 9.95
C ILE A 57 -2.74 8.51 9.25
N ALA A 58 -2.94 8.68 7.94
CA ALA A 58 -3.83 7.85 7.15
C ALA A 58 -3.40 6.37 7.20
N THR A 59 -2.09 6.11 7.11
CA THR A 59 -1.53 4.76 7.24
C THR A 59 -1.70 4.22 8.66
N ALA A 60 -1.49 5.05 9.69
CA ALA A 60 -1.74 4.68 11.08
C ALA A 60 -3.20 4.25 11.29
N LEU A 61 -4.16 5.04 10.82
CA LEU A 61 -5.58 4.73 10.92
C LEU A 61 -5.93 3.44 10.16
N ALA A 62 -5.33 3.22 8.99
CA ALA A 62 -5.51 2.00 8.22
C ALA A 62 -4.97 0.74 8.91
N PHE A 63 -3.96 0.86 9.77
CA PHE A 63 -3.47 -0.25 10.60
C PHE A 63 -4.29 -0.43 11.89
N PHE A 64 -4.49 0.65 12.64
CA PHE A 64 -5.05 0.59 13.98
C PHE A 64 -6.56 0.41 14.00
N LEU A 65 -7.34 0.98 13.07
CA LEU A 65 -8.79 0.82 13.07
C LEU A 65 -9.21 -0.63 12.78
N PRO A 66 -8.70 -1.31 11.74
CA PRO A 66 -9.00 -2.71 11.52
C PRO A 66 -8.54 -3.59 12.67
N TRP A 67 -7.41 -3.27 13.31
CA TRP A 67 -6.95 -4.00 14.50
C TRP A 67 -7.90 -3.81 15.70
N ALA A 68 -8.39 -2.58 15.91
CA ALA A 68 -9.41 -2.29 16.92
C ALA A 68 -10.75 -2.97 16.61
N PHE A 69 -11.16 -3.05 15.34
CA PHE A 69 -12.34 -3.82 14.96
C PHE A 69 -12.12 -5.33 15.12
N ALA A 70 -10.90 -5.82 14.91
CA ALA A 70 -10.56 -7.23 15.11
C ALA A 70 -10.62 -7.64 16.58
N SER A 71 -10.24 -6.77 17.51
CA SER A 71 -10.30 -7.09 18.95
C SER A 71 -11.73 -7.25 19.47
N ILE A 72 -12.72 -6.64 18.79
CA ILE A 72 -14.14 -6.75 19.15
C ILE A 72 -14.84 -7.82 18.31
N GLY A 73 -14.60 -7.83 16.99
CA GLY A 73 -15.36 -8.61 16.02
C GLY A 73 -14.75 -9.96 15.63
N SER A 74 -13.50 -10.24 15.97
CA SER A 74 -12.83 -11.50 15.63
C SER A 74 -12.53 -12.33 16.88
N LYS A 75 -12.88 -13.62 16.82
CA LYS A 75 -12.52 -14.60 17.87
C LYS A 75 -11.02 -14.93 17.90
N LEU A 76 -10.28 -14.53 16.86
CA LEU A 76 -8.86 -14.83 16.68
C LEU A 76 -8.09 -13.57 16.26
N PRO A 77 -6.83 -13.40 16.69
CA PRO A 77 -5.99 -12.31 16.23
C PRO A 77 -5.89 -12.28 14.70
N VAL A 78 -6.04 -11.10 14.10
CA VAL A 78 -5.94 -10.89 12.65
C VAL A 78 -4.77 -9.96 12.37
N TYR A 79 -3.93 -10.34 11.39
CA TYR A 79 -2.77 -9.57 10.98
C TYR A 79 -2.86 -9.28 9.47
N PRO A 80 -3.58 -8.21 9.08
CA PRO A 80 -3.64 -7.80 7.68
C PRO A 80 -2.24 -7.48 7.17
N MET A 81 -1.92 -7.98 5.99
CA MET A 81 -0.68 -7.71 5.27
C MET A 81 -0.71 -6.32 4.62
N LEU A 82 -1.90 -5.73 4.42
CA LEU A 82 -2.16 -4.35 3.97
C LEU A 82 -1.71 -4.03 2.54
N ASN A 83 -0.61 -4.64 2.08
CA ASN A 83 0.11 -4.25 0.89
C ASN A 83 0.46 -5.50 0.05
N PRO A 84 0.24 -5.49 -1.28
CA PRO A 84 0.63 -6.58 -2.15
C PRO A 84 2.11 -6.97 -2.03
N LEU A 85 2.99 -5.99 -1.77
CA LEU A 85 4.42 -6.22 -1.54
C LEU A 85 4.64 -7.21 -0.39
N VAL A 86 3.95 -7.00 0.73
CA VAL A 86 4.06 -7.82 1.94
C VAL A 86 3.47 -9.21 1.69
N VAL A 87 2.36 -9.32 0.96
CA VAL A 87 1.74 -10.61 0.61
C VAL A 87 2.71 -11.47 -0.21
N ILE A 88 3.35 -10.90 -1.23
CA ILE A 88 4.32 -11.61 -2.07
C ILE A 88 5.55 -11.99 -1.24
N PHE A 89 6.11 -11.04 -0.48
CA PHE A 89 7.25 -11.31 0.40
C PHE A 89 6.97 -12.47 1.37
N GLN A 90 5.85 -12.41 2.11
CA GLN A 90 5.47 -13.44 3.08
C GLN A 90 5.22 -14.80 2.41
N SER A 91 4.67 -14.80 1.20
CA SER A 91 4.44 -16.03 0.45
C SER A 91 5.75 -16.75 0.09
N PHE A 92 6.75 -16.02 -0.41
CA PHE A 92 8.05 -16.60 -0.74
C PHE A 92 8.86 -16.94 0.52
N LEU A 93 8.97 -16.00 1.46
CA LEU A 93 9.76 -16.19 2.69
C LEU A 93 9.25 -17.41 3.49
N ARG A 94 7.94 -17.52 3.70
CA ARG A 94 7.35 -18.62 4.49
C ARG A 94 7.18 -19.90 3.69
N GLY A 95 6.94 -19.80 2.38
CA GLY A 95 6.83 -20.94 1.49
C GLY A 95 8.13 -21.74 1.38
N PHE A 96 9.25 -21.04 1.34
CA PHE A 96 10.60 -21.62 1.39
C PHE A 96 11.20 -21.65 2.79
N GLY A 97 10.39 -21.44 3.84
CA GLY A 97 10.87 -21.31 5.22
C GLY A 97 11.59 -22.53 5.79
N LYS A 98 11.50 -23.69 5.13
CA LYS A 98 12.26 -24.92 5.45
C LYS A 98 13.69 -24.94 4.90
N THR A 99 13.98 -24.12 3.89
CA THR A 99 15.33 -23.97 3.31
C THR A 99 16.32 -23.54 4.40
N GLY A 100 17.50 -24.15 4.45
CA GLY A 100 18.54 -23.80 5.42
C GLY A 100 18.21 -24.15 6.87
N GLN A 101 17.28 -25.08 7.13
CA GLN A 101 17.04 -25.64 8.47
C GLN A 101 18.06 -26.73 8.85
N VAL A 102 18.73 -27.33 7.86
CA VAL A 102 19.84 -28.27 8.07
C VAL A 102 21.13 -27.54 7.71
N VAL A 103 22.07 -27.47 8.66
CA VAL A 103 23.36 -26.80 8.47
C VAL A 103 24.13 -27.49 7.33
N GLY A 104 24.50 -26.72 6.29
CA GLY A 104 25.22 -27.23 5.12
C GLY A 104 24.34 -27.70 3.95
N ASP A 105 23.01 -27.78 4.13
CA ASP A 105 22.08 -28.03 3.03
C ASP A 105 21.63 -26.71 2.40
N ASN A 106 22.14 -26.44 1.20
CA ASN A 106 21.81 -25.26 0.41
C ASN A 106 20.64 -25.49 -0.56
N ASN A 107 19.99 -26.66 -0.50
CA ASN A 107 18.87 -26.93 -1.38
C ASN A 107 17.65 -26.09 -1.01
N LEU A 108 17.00 -25.51 -2.01
CA LEU A 108 15.72 -24.81 -1.85
C LEU A 108 14.64 -25.83 -1.50
N ILE A 109 14.11 -25.76 -0.26
CA ILE A 109 13.06 -26.65 0.23
C ILE A 109 11.75 -25.87 0.36
N GLY A 110 10.75 -26.29 -0.40
CA GLY A 110 9.39 -25.76 -0.36
C GLY A 110 8.97 -25.12 -1.67
N SER A 111 7.90 -24.34 -1.60
CA SER A 111 7.35 -23.59 -2.72
C SER A 111 6.62 -22.37 -2.17
N PRO A 112 6.45 -21.29 -2.94
CA PRO A 112 5.70 -20.14 -2.43
C PRO A 112 4.25 -20.53 -2.08
N LEU A 113 3.67 -19.78 -1.15
CA LEU A 113 2.31 -19.99 -0.67
C LEU A 113 1.34 -19.18 -1.54
N TRP A 114 0.86 -19.78 -2.63
CA TRP A 114 0.06 -19.07 -3.63
C TRP A 114 -1.44 -19.08 -3.35
N GLN A 115 -1.93 -20.06 -2.57
CA GLN A 115 -3.35 -20.37 -2.46
C GLN A 115 -4.18 -19.18 -1.94
N GLY A 116 -3.64 -18.42 -0.99
CA GLY A 116 -4.34 -17.26 -0.43
C GLY A 116 -4.14 -15.94 -1.18
N MET A 117 -3.18 -15.86 -2.11
CA MET A 117 -2.91 -14.61 -2.83
C MET A 117 -4.13 -14.05 -3.57
N PRO A 118 -4.92 -14.85 -4.32
CA PRO A 118 -6.02 -14.31 -5.12
C PRO A 118 -7.08 -13.58 -4.28
N TYR A 119 -7.51 -14.16 -3.16
CA TYR A 119 -8.54 -13.53 -2.33
C TYR A 119 -8.00 -12.34 -1.55
N ILE A 120 -6.72 -12.34 -1.15
CA ILE A 120 -6.10 -11.21 -0.46
C ILE A 120 -5.95 -10.02 -1.42
N PHE A 121 -5.40 -10.24 -2.62
CA PHE A 121 -5.32 -9.18 -3.63
C PHE A 121 -6.72 -8.69 -4.04
N GLY A 122 -7.68 -9.60 -4.20
CA GLY A 122 -9.07 -9.26 -4.45
C GLY A 122 -9.65 -8.36 -3.35
N ALA A 123 -9.44 -8.70 -2.08
CA ALA A 123 -9.87 -7.87 -0.94
C ALA A 123 -9.25 -6.47 -0.98
N GLN A 124 -7.94 -6.37 -1.23
CA GLN A 124 -7.22 -5.10 -1.28
C GLN A 124 -7.72 -4.20 -2.44
N ILE A 125 -7.93 -4.78 -3.63
CA ILE A 125 -8.45 -4.05 -4.79
C ILE A 125 -9.88 -3.58 -4.53
N LEU A 126 -10.77 -4.47 -4.06
CA LEU A 126 -12.16 -4.13 -3.77
C LEU A 126 -12.26 -3.10 -2.63
N GLY A 127 -11.48 -3.27 -1.57
CA GLY A 127 -11.40 -2.35 -0.45
C GLY A 127 -10.96 -0.97 -0.90
N GLY A 128 -9.94 -0.90 -1.75
CA GLY A 128 -9.46 0.36 -2.30
C GLY A 128 -10.47 1.10 -3.16
N PHE A 129 -11.16 0.40 -4.07
CA PHE A 129 -12.22 1.04 -4.86
C PHE A 129 -13.41 1.47 -3.98
N ALA A 130 -13.77 0.67 -2.96
CA ALA A 130 -14.79 1.07 -1.99
C ALA A 130 -14.37 2.33 -1.21
N GLY A 131 -13.12 2.39 -0.73
CA GLY A 131 -12.57 3.57 -0.06
C GLY A 131 -12.55 4.81 -0.96
N PHE A 132 -12.22 4.64 -2.24
CA PHE A 132 -12.28 5.72 -3.21
C PHE A 132 -13.72 6.17 -3.50
N ALA A 133 -14.67 5.25 -3.59
CA ALA A 133 -16.10 5.57 -3.75
C ALA A 133 -16.64 6.36 -2.54
N LEU A 134 -16.27 5.97 -1.32
CA LEU A 134 -16.60 6.72 -0.09
C LEU A 134 -16.01 8.13 -0.13
N PHE A 135 -14.75 8.26 -0.58
CA PHE A 135 -14.13 9.57 -0.76
C PHE A 135 -14.86 10.42 -1.80
N ILE A 136 -15.29 9.84 -2.93
CA ILE A 136 -16.09 10.57 -3.93
C ILE A 136 -17.38 11.12 -3.32
N GLY A 137 -18.07 10.31 -2.52
CA GLY A 137 -19.26 10.73 -1.77
C GLY A 137 -18.95 11.93 -0.85
N LEU A 138 -17.88 11.82 -0.05
CA LEU A 138 -17.43 12.89 0.83
C LEU A 138 -17.07 14.17 0.04
N PHE A 139 -16.34 14.04 -1.06
CA PHE A 139 -15.95 15.15 -1.93
C PHE A 139 -17.17 15.93 -2.44
N TYR A 140 -18.18 15.25 -2.97
CA TYR A 140 -19.39 15.92 -3.46
C TYR A 140 -20.26 16.48 -2.33
N SER A 141 -20.35 15.81 -1.18
CA SER A 141 -21.03 16.34 0.01
C SER A 141 -20.39 17.64 0.49
N PHE A 142 -19.05 17.72 0.52
CA PHE A 142 -18.34 18.96 0.84
C PHE A 142 -18.62 20.06 -0.19
N LYS A 143 -18.60 19.74 -1.49
CA LYS A 143 -18.95 20.72 -2.54
C LYS A 143 -20.37 21.26 -2.37
N ALA A 144 -21.32 20.40 -2.00
CA ALA A 144 -22.70 20.80 -1.77
C ALA A 144 -22.83 21.72 -0.55
N MET A 145 -22.18 21.37 0.57
CA MET A 145 -22.21 22.13 1.83
C MET A 145 -21.65 23.55 1.67
N PHE A 146 -20.57 23.72 0.92
CA PHE A 146 -19.90 25.01 0.74
C PHE A 146 -20.29 25.76 -0.54
N LYS A 147 -21.38 25.36 -1.22
CA LYS A 147 -21.80 25.95 -2.51
C LYS A 147 -22.02 27.46 -2.45
N THR A 148 -22.48 27.98 -1.31
CA THR A 148 -22.79 29.41 -1.09
C THR A 148 -21.69 30.17 -0.36
N ASN A 149 -20.62 29.49 0.06
CA ASN A 149 -19.54 30.12 0.82
C ASN A 149 -18.53 30.82 -0.12
N VAL A 150 -18.33 32.12 0.09
CA VAL A 150 -17.45 32.98 -0.72
C VAL A 150 -15.98 32.55 -0.60
N ASP A 151 -15.54 32.13 0.59
CA ASP A 151 -14.15 31.72 0.86
C ASP A 151 -13.75 30.45 0.08
N TYR A 152 -14.75 29.66 -0.34
CA TYR A 152 -14.58 28.40 -1.07
C TYR A 152 -15.12 28.47 -2.51
N GLU A 153 -15.19 29.65 -3.12
CA GLU A 153 -15.74 29.77 -4.47
C GLU A 153 -14.97 28.94 -5.52
N TRP A 154 -13.65 28.83 -5.38
CA TRP A 154 -12.80 27.97 -6.20
C TRP A 154 -13.20 26.49 -6.16
N LEU A 155 -13.83 26.03 -5.07
CA LEU A 155 -14.29 24.66 -4.91
C LEU A 155 -15.37 24.32 -5.95
N LYS A 156 -16.15 25.32 -6.40
CA LYS A 156 -17.16 25.15 -7.46
C LYS A 156 -16.52 24.64 -8.75
N SER A 157 -15.40 25.23 -9.16
CA SER A 157 -14.67 24.86 -10.39
C SER A 157 -13.69 23.68 -10.19
N PHE A 158 -13.32 23.35 -8.94
CA PHE A 158 -12.46 22.21 -8.63
C PHE A 158 -13.15 20.88 -8.91
N LYS A 159 -12.62 20.09 -9.86
CA LYS A 159 -13.14 18.77 -10.24
C LYS A 159 -12.30 17.68 -9.58
N LEU A 160 -12.87 16.48 -9.47
CA LEU A 160 -12.15 15.30 -8.94
C LEU A 160 -10.83 15.05 -9.70
N SER A 161 -10.81 15.30 -11.01
CA SER A 161 -9.62 15.17 -11.87
C SER A 161 -8.46 16.08 -11.45
N ASN A 162 -8.73 17.20 -10.79
CA ASN A 162 -7.69 18.12 -10.31
C ASN A 162 -6.81 17.47 -9.23
N LEU A 163 -7.33 16.49 -8.49
CA LEU A 163 -6.54 15.70 -7.53
C LEU A 163 -5.46 14.85 -8.23
N PHE A 164 -5.64 14.56 -9.52
CA PHE A 164 -4.75 13.73 -10.33
C PHE A 164 -4.00 14.55 -11.40
N ALA A 165 -4.07 15.88 -11.31
CA ALA A 165 -3.29 16.79 -12.14
C ALA A 165 -1.94 17.05 -11.45
N LYS A 166 -1.04 16.05 -11.47
CA LYS A 166 0.35 16.27 -11.04
C LYS A 166 1.13 16.94 -12.18
N GLU A 167 1.88 17.99 -11.87
CA GLU A 167 2.90 18.51 -12.77
C GLU A 167 3.95 17.43 -12.99
N GLN A 168 4.13 17.02 -14.25
CA GLN A 168 5.01 15.90 -14.60
C GLN A 168 6.41 16.40 -14.91
N HIS A 169 7.22 16.59 -13.86
CA HIS A 169 8.61 17.04 -14.04
C HIS A 169 9.61 15.87 -14.18
N SER A 170 9.19 14.61 -13.96
CA SER A 170 10.07 13.45 -13.98
C SER A 170 9.91 12.56 -15.23
N THR A 171 11.04 12.25 -15.87
CA THR A 171 11.13 11.22 -16.92
C THR A 171 10.79 9.84 -16.36
N LEU A 172 10.34 8.91 -17.21
CA LEU A 172 10.01 7.54 -16.81
C LEU A 172 11.18 6.83 -16.12
N GLY A 173 12.42 7.09 -16.54
CA GLY A 173 13.62 6.52 -15.90
C GLY A 173 13.81 7.01 -14.46
N LYS A 174 13.69 8.33 -14.23
CA LYS A 174 13.77 8.91 -12.87
C LYS A 174 12.63 8.40 -11.98
N PHE A 175 11.43 8.29 -12.53
CA PHE A 175 10.28 7.69 -11.84
C PHE A 175 10.58 6.23 -11.43
N SER A 176 11.07 5.41 -12.35
CA SER A 176 11.36 3.99 -12.11
C SER A 176 12.43 3.79 -11.04
N ALA A 177 13.54 4.53 -11.11
CA ALA A 177 14.61 4.46 -10.12
C ALA A 177 14.13 4.86 -8.71
N LYS A 178 13.32 5.92 -8.64
CA LYS A 178 12.68 6.38 -7.41
C LYS A 178 11.74 5.32 -6.82
N GLU A 179 10.83 4.77 -7.63
CA GLU A 179 9.92 3.70 -7.19
C GLU A 179 10.70 2.49 -6.69
N ALA A 180 11.73 2.05 -7.43
CA ALA A 180 12.56 0.91 -7.04
C ALA A 180 13.26 1.13 -5.69
N LEU A 181 13.83 2.32 -5.46
CA LEU A 181 14.49 2.67 -4.20
C LEU A 181 13.52 2.62 -3.02
N PHE A 182 12.38 3.30 -3.11
CA PHE A 182 11.44 3.38 -1.97
C PHE A 182 10.66 2.08 -1.73
N ILE A 183 10.33 1.33 -2.79
CA ILE A 183 9.73 -0.01 -2.65
C ILE A 183 10.74 -0.96 -1.98
N THR A 184 12.01 -0.91 -2.38
CA THR A 184 13.08 -1.71 -1.75
C THR A 184 13.23 -1.35 -0.28
N MET A 185 13.30 -0.05 0.04
CA MET A 185 13.38 0.43 1.43
C MET A 185 12.17 -0.03 2.26
N LEU A 186 10.96 0.06 1.70
CA LEU A 186 9.74 -0.37 2.37
C LEU A 186 9.76 -1.88 2.67
N ILE A 187 10.08 -2.72 1.68
CA ILE A 187 10.06 -4.18 1.86
C ILE A 187 11.24 -4.70 2.70
N ALA A 188 12.36 -3.99 2.71
CA ALA A 188 13.52 -4.36 3.52
C ALA A 188 13.36 -3.98 4.99
N LEU A 189 12.49 -3.01 5.31
CA LEU A 189 12.30 -2.54 6.69
C LEU A 189 10.98 -3.03 7.30
N LEU A 190 9.86 -2.91 6.60
CA LEU A 190 8.52 -3.13 7.18
C LEU A 190 8.23 -4.60 7.57
N PRO A 191 8.45 -5.61 6.70
CA PRO A 191 8.21 -7.00 7.10
C PRO A 191 9.19 -7.48 8.18
N PHE A 192 10.43 -7.01 8.17
CA PHE A 192 11.44 -7.41 9.15
C PHE A 192 11.18 -6.79 10.52
N SER A 193 10.70 -5.54 10.60
CA SER A 193 10.27 -4.98 11.88
C SER A 193 9.07 -5.73 12.46
N ALA A 194 8.16 -6.22 11.61
CA ALA A 194 7.05 -7.09 12.02
C ALA A 194 7.50 -8.47 12.54
N MET A 195 8.75 -8.88 12.28
CA MET A 195 9.34 -10.16 12.68
C MET A 195 10.33 -10.03 13.85
N ILE A 196 10.39 -8.86 14.50
CA ILE A 196 11.18 -8.68 15.72
C ILE A 196 10.70 -9.66 16.79
N ASP A 197 11.65 -10.33 17.44
CA ASP A 197 11.37 -11.31 18.50
C ASP A 197 10.83 -10.60 19.75
N THR A 198 9.51 -10.69 19.95
CA THR A 198 8.81 -10.10 21.10
C THR A 198 9.29 -10.64 22.44
N THR A 199 9.74 -11.90 22.47
CA THR A 199 10.18 -12.56 23.71
C THR A 199 11.55 -12.08 24.11
N ASN A 200 12.50 -12.06 23.17
CA ASN A 200 13.87 -11.63 23.43
C ASN A 200 13.98 -10.13 23.70
N TYR A 201 13.18 -9.29 23.02
CA TYR A 201 13.22 -7.84 23.19
C TYR A 201 12.15 -7.28 24.14
N GLN A 202 11.34 -8.15 24.76
CA GLN A 202 10.25 -7.78 25.67
C GLN A 202 9.28 -6.73 25.09
N LEU A 203 9.08 -6.78 23.77
CA LEU A 203 8.17 -5.88 23.06
C LEU A 203 6.79 -6.52 22.94
N ASN A 204 5.75 -5.71 23.05
CA ASN A 204 4.40 -6.13 22.72
C ASN A 204 4.02 -5.78 21.25
N HIS A 205 2.95 -6.39 20.74
CA HIS A 205 2.51 -6.16 19.36
C HIS A 205 2.16 -4.70 19.05
N PHE A 206 1.67 -3.95 20.04
CA PHE A 206 1.37 -2.53 19.85
C PHE A 206 2.65 -1.72 19.62
N GLN A 207 3.70 -1.97 20.39
CA GLN A 207 5.02 -1.35 20.22
C GLN A 207 5.64 -1.69 18.86
N ILE A 208 5.52 -2.94 18.40
CA ILE A 208 5.96 -3.32 17.04
C ILE A 208 5.22 -2.49 15.98
N LYS A 209 3.91 -2.31 16.12
CA LYS A 209 3.12 -1.48 15.19
C LYS A 209 3.51 0.00 15.23
N LEU A 210 3.91 0.52 16.38
CA LEU A 210 4.46 1.88 16.47
C LEU A 210 5.81 2.00 15.74
N ILE A 211 6.69 1.00 15.86
CA ILE A 211 7.97 0.95 15.13
C ILE A 211 7.70 0.89 13.62
N GLU A 212 6.78 0.02 13.17
CA GLU A 212 6.36 -0.06 11.77
C GLU A 212 5.84 1.30 11.26
N LEU A 213 5.00 1.98 12.05
CA LEU A 213 4.48 3.29 11.69
C LEU A 213 5.58 4.35 11.59
N LEU A 214 6.54 4.34 12.52
CA LEU A 214 7.69 5.26 12.49
C LEU A 214 8.52 5.03 11.22
N VAL A 215 8.82 3.77 10.89
CA VAL A 215 9.53 3.40 9.66
C VAL A 215 8.78 3.89 8.43
N VAL A 216 7.48 3.61 8.33
CA VAL A 216 6.65 4.07 7.21
C VAL A 216 6.62 5.59 7.13
N GLY A 217 6.48 6.28 8.26
CA GLY A 217 6.48 7.74 8.34
C GLY A 217 7.78 8.36 7.84
N ILE A 218 8.94 7.80 8.21
CA ILE A 218 10.25 8.23 7.71
C ILE A 218 10.34 8.02 6.20
N ILE A 219 9.95 6.85 5.69
CA ILE A 219 9.97 6.56 4.25
C ILE A 219 9.06 7.51 3.48
N ILE A 220 7.82 7.73 3.95
CA ILE A 220 6.87 8.68 3.37
C ILE A 220 7.48 10.09 3.34
N PHE A 221 8.05 10.53 4.46
CA PHE A 221 8.65 11.85 4.58
C PHE A 221 9.80 12.05 3.59
N ILE A 222 10.75 11.11 3.51
CA ILE A 222 11.86 11.20 2.55
C ILE A 222 11.31 11.16 1.11
N SER A 223 10.35 10.29 0.83
CA SER A 223 9.75 10.16 -0.51
C SER A 223 8.99 11.41 -0.96
N SER A 224 8.53 12.25 -0.04
CA SER A 224 7.85 13.51 -0.36
C SER A 224 8.74 14.51 -1.10
N TYR A 225 10.06 14.37 -0.97
CA TYR A 225 11.02 15.17 -1.74
C TYR A 225 11.16 14.70 -3.20
N PHE A 226 10.56 13.55 -3.53
CA PHE A 226 10.56 12.92 -4.86
C PHE A 226 9.12 12.68 -5.37
N ASP A 227 8.17 13.56 -5.05
CA ASP A 227 6.75 13.49 -5.45
C ASP A 227 5.96 12.28 -4.92
N PHE A 228 6.46 11.69 -3.82
CA PHE A 228 5.99 10.43 -3.22
C PHE A 228 6.19 9.23 -4.15
N PHE A 229 6.25 8.03 -3.57
CA PHE A 229 6.24 6.76 -4.32
C PHE A 229 4.87 6.09 -4.22
N ALA A 230 4.62 5.09 -5.08
CA ALA A 230 3.40 4.30 -5.02
C ALA A 230 3.44 3.32 -3.83
N PHE A 231 3.12 3.84 -2.64
CA PHE A 231 3.11 3.06 -1.39
C PHE A 231 2.31 1.77 -1.51
N HIS A 232 1.18 1.81 -2.23
CA HIS A 232 0.34 0.64 -2.53
C HIS A 232 -0.09 0.70 -3.99
N LEU A 233 -0.13 -0.46 -4.66
CA LEU A 233 -0.54 -0.63 -6.07
C LEU A 233 -1.92 -0.04 -6.43
N ILE A 234 -2.78 0.17 -5.43
CA ILE A 234 -4.14 0.66 -5.63
C ILE A 234 -4.18 2.13 -6.04
N PHE A 235 -3.22 2.95 -5.58
CA PHE A 235 -3.16 4.36 -5.93
C PHE A 235 -2.89 4.60 -7.43
N PRO A 236 -1.83 4.01 -8.04
CA PRO A 236 -1.64 4.14 -9.48
C PRO A 236 -2.76 3.47 -10.28
N LEU A 237 -3.40 2.41 -9.76
CA LEU A 237 -4.57 1.81 -10.40
C LEU A 237 -5.77 2.77 -10.43
N ILE A 238 -6.07 3.45 -9.32
CA ILE A 238 -7.13 4.48 -9.26
C ILE A 238 -6.81 5.63 -10.22
N GLU A 239 -5.56 6.10 -10.25
CA GLU A 239 -5.13 7.13 -11.20
C GLU A 239 -5.38 6.69 -12.64
N LEU A 240 -5.00 5.46 -13.00
CA LEU A 240 -5.24 4.89 -14.33
C LEU A 240 -6.72 4.85 -14.68
N VAL A 241 -7.58 4.43 -13.74
CA VAL A 241 -9.04 4.41 -13.93
C VAL A 241 -9.59 5.82 -14.17
N VAL A 242 -9.15 6.82 -13.38
CA VAL A 242 -9.58 8.21 -13.56
C VAL A 242 -9.12 8.76 -14.91
N LYS A 243 -7.87 8.53 -15.32
CA LYS A 243 -7.35 8.98 -16.62
C LYS A 243 -8.05 8.26 -17.79
N THR A 244 -8.41 7.00 -17.63
CA THR A 244 -9.23 6.24 -18.60
C THR A 244 -10.60 6.88 -18.75
N ALA A 245 -11.27 7.20 -17.64
CA ALA A 245 -12.57 7.86 -17.66
C ALA A 245 -12.52 9.25 -18.33
N LEU A 246 -11.44 10.01 -18.13
CA LEU A 246 -11.23 11.30 -18.81
C LEU A 246 -11.00 11.12 -20.32
N LEU A 247 -10.23 10.13 -20.73
CA LEU A 247 -10.01 9.82 -22.15
C LEU A 247 -11.33 9.44 -22.85
N VAL A 248 -12.14 8.58 -22.22
CA VAL A 248 -13.45 8.16 -22.77
C VAL A 248 -14.42 9.35 -22.90
N LYS A 249 -14.36 10.31 -21.97
CA LYS A 249 -15.20 11.53 -21.98
C LYS A 249 -14.61 12.68 -22.80
N SER A 250 -13.46 12.50 -23.45
CA SER A 250 -12.76 13.59 -24.13
C SER A 250 -13.35 13.88 -25.51
N ASN A 251 -13.52 15.17 -25.82
CA ASN A 251 -13.85 15.64 -27.17
C ASN A 251 -12.58 15.66 -28.05
N ASN A 252 -12.75 15.76 -29.38
CA ASN A 252 -11.64 15.73 -30.35
C ASN A 252 -10.50 16.71 -30.04
N GLU A 253 -10.81 17.90 -29.52
CA GLU A 253 -9.82 18.94 -29.17
C GLU A 253 -8.85 18.49 -28.05
N ASN A 254 -9.36 17.77 -27.03
CA ASN A 254 -8.57 17.36 -25.86
C ASN A 254 -8.14 15.89 -25.90
N LYS A 255 -8.48 15.16 -26.97
CA LYS A 255 -8.28 13.71 -27.05
C LYS A 255 -6.81 13.33 -27.04
N ASN A 256 -5.97 14.07 -27.76
CA ASN A 256 -4.53 13.80 -27.83
C ASN A 256 -3.82 14.03 -26.49
N GLU A 257 -4.18 15.08 -25.76
CA GLU A 257 -3.62 15.36 -24.43
C GLU A 257 -4.02 14.27 -23.42
N ASN A 258 -5.31 13.91 -23.39
CA ASN A 258 -5.81 12.86 -22.52
C ASN A 258 -5.23 11.49 -22.87
N LEU A 259 -4.97 11.20 -24.15
CA LEU A 259 -4.32 9.97 -24.58
C LEU A 259 -2.88 9.89 -24.06
N LYS A 260 -2.11 10.98 -24.16
CA LYS A 260 -0.75 11.04 -23.59
C LYS A 260 -0.75 10.82 -22.08
N ALA A 261 -1.66 11.49 -21.37
CA ALA A 261 -1.80 11.35 -19.92
C ALA A 261 -2.19 9.92 -19.51
N TYR A 262 -3.09 9.27 -20.26
CA TYR A 262 -3.47 7.88 -20.07
C TYR A 262 -2.28 6.93 -20.29
N LEU A 263 -1.58 7.03 -21.41
CA LEU A 263 -0.44 6.16 -21.73
C LEU A 263 0.66 6.28 -20.67
N GLN A 264 0.95 7.49 -20.21
CA GLN A 264 1.94 7.69 -19.15
C GLN A 264 1.50 7.10 -17.81
N SER A 265 0.21 7.22 -17.45
CA SER A 265 -0.33 6.57 -16.26
C SER A 265 -0.25 5.03 -16.38
N LEU A 266 -0.54 4.49 -17.56
CA LEU A 266 -0.42 3.06 -17.86
C LEU A 266 1.02 2.57 -17.71
N TYR A 267 2.00 3.26 -18.31
CA TYR A 267 3.41 2.89 -18.16
C TYR A 267 3.87 2.95 -16.70
N ARG A 268 3.49 4.00 -15.96
CA ARG A 268 3.80 4.11 -14.53
C ARG A 268 3.18 2.97 -13.72
N PHE A 269 1.93 2.62 -14.00
CA PHE A 269 1.27 1.49 -13.36
C PHE A 269 1.99 0.18 -13.65
N LEU A 270 2.35 -0.10 -14.92
CA LEU A 270 3.08 -1.31 -15.29
C LEU A 270 4.45 -1.40 -14.63
N ILE A 271 5.18 -0.28 -14.53
CA ILE A 271 6.46 -0.20 -13.80
C ILE A 271 6.26 -0.55 -12.33
N VAL A 272 5.30 0.10 -11.65
CA VAL A 272 5.03 -0.15 -10.23
C VAL A 272 4.56 -1.59 -10.01
N LEU A 273 3.74 -2.15 -10.90
CA LEU A 273 3.29 -3.54 -10.85
C LEU A 273 4.48 -4.50 -10.95
N ALA A 274 5.37 -4.31 -11.92
CA ALA A 274 6.55 -5.14 -12.09
C ALA A 274 7.48 -5.06 -10.87
N LEU A 275 7.77 -3.85 -10.38
CA LEU A 275 8.58 -3.63 -9.17
C LEU A 275 7.93 -4.26 -7.94
N THR A 276 6.60 -4.20 -7.83
CA THR A 276 5.82 -4.79 -6.74
C THR A 276 5.91 -6.31 -6.71
N ILE A 277 6.12 -6.95 -7.85
CA ILE A 277 6.32 -8.40 -7.93
C ILE A 277 7.79 -8.75 -7.70
N ILE A 278 8.69 -8.10 -8.43
CA ILE A 278 10.12 -8.48 -8.51
C ILE A 278 10.84 -8.20 -7.18
N ILE A 279 10.68 -6.99 -6.61
CA ILE A 279 11.47 -6.57 -5.44
C ILE A 279 11.19 -7.45 -4.21
N PRO A 280 9.94 -7.73 -3.81
CA PRO A 280 9.66 -8.61 -2.68
C PRO A 280 10.23 -10.02 -2.84
N ILE A 281 10.22 -10.57 -4.06
CA ILE A 281 10.77 -11.89 -4.37
C ILE A 281 12.29 -11.90 -4.16
N ILE A 282 12.99 -10.91 -4.73
CA ILE A 282 14.45 -10.78 -4.57
C ILE A 282 14.82 -10.66 -3.10
N ILE A 283 14.14 -9.79 -2.33
CA ILE A 283 14.44 -9.57 -0.92
C ILE A 283 14.12 -10.81 -0.07
N ALA A 284 13.04 -11.54 -0.38
CA ALA A 284 12.74 -12.82 0.28
C ALA A 284 13.85 -13.86 0.03
N PHE A 285 14.34 -14.00 -1.21
CA PHE A 285 15.43 -14.93 -1.52
C PHE A 285 16.76 -14.51 -0.89
N ILE A 286 17.06 -13.21 -0.81
CA ILE A 286 18.23 -12.73 -0.06
C ILE A 286 18.14 -13.15 1.41
N ALA A 287 16.97 -12.97 2.03
CA ALA A 287 16.75 -13.37 3.42
C ALA A 287 16.91 -14.89 3.64
N ILE A 288 16.38 -15.70 2.73
CA ILE A 288 16.55 -17.17 2.72
C ILE A 288 18.03 -17.54 2.54
N GLY A 289 18.75 -16.84 1.67
CA GLY A 289 20.18 -17.04 1.46
C GLY A 289 21.01 -16.72 2.71
N ILE A 290 20.73 -15.59 3.37
CA ILE A 290 21.35 -15.23 4.66
C ILE A 290 21.07 -16.32 5.69
N LYS A 291 19.81 -16.70 5.85
CA LYS A 291 19.38 -17.76 6.78
C LYS A 291 20.16 -19.07 6.58
N SER A 292 20.28 -19.51 5.33
CA SER A 292 20.95 -20.78 4.99
C SER A 292 22.43 -20.76 5.35
N LYS A 293 23.07 -19.59 5.28
CA LYS A 293 24.47 -19.42 5.70
C LYS A 293 24.65 -19.29 7.21
N THR A 294 23.68 -18.71 7.93
CA THR A 294 23.81 -18.44 9.37
C THR A 294 23.24 -19.54 10.26
N GLY A 295 22.45 -20.48 9.71
CA GLY A 295 21.80 -21.55 10.48
C GLY A 295 20.68 -21.07 11.40
N VAL A 296 20.24 -19.81 11.26
CA VAL A 296 19.18 -19.21 12.09
C VAL A 296 17.81 -19.76 11.68
N ILE A 297 16.97 -20.10 12.65
CA ILE A 297 15.59 -20.53 12.40
C ILE A 297 14.70 -19.30 12.27
N ILE A 298 14.17 -19.06 11.06
CA ILE A 298 13.07 -18.10 10.85
C ILE A 298 11.79 -18.79 11.30
N SER A 299 11.04 -18.16 12.22
CA SER A 299 9.72 -18.66 12.63
C SER A 299 8.78 -18.74 11.42
N VAL A 300 8.31 -19.95 11.13
CA VAL A 300 7.48 -20.26 9.94
C VAL A 300 5.98 -20.07 10.23
N SER A 301 5.61 -19.78 11.49
CA SER A 301 4.22 -19.69 12.00
C SER A 301 3.51 -18.43 11.54
#